data_AF-A0A0G1C284-F1
#
_entry.id   AF-A0A0G1C284-F1
#
_cell.length_a   1.000
_cell.length_b   1.000
_cell.length_c   1.000
_cell.angle_alpha   90.00
_cell.angle_beta   90.00
_cell.angle_gamma   90.00
#
_symmetry.space_group_name_H-M   'P 1'
#
loop_
_entity.id
_entity.type
_entity.pdbx_description
1 polymer ?
#
loop_
_entity_poly.entity_id
_entity_poly.type
_entity_poly.pdbx_seq_one_letter_code
_entity_poly.pdbx_strand_id
1 'polypeptide(L)'
;MVTVKKVAFGLEEKVACALTYVLGWVTGLVFLLMEKENQKVRFHAMQSLMFFAAMTIISFVPVIGWLLSPLVMIISFIVWLMSIYKAYNGEEFELPVAGKLAKKQLAKMK
;
A
#
# COMPACT_ATOMS: atom_id res chain seq x y z
N MET A 1 16.45 -14.21 -22.31
CA MET A 1 15.90 -14.40 -20.95
C MET A 1 15.69 -13.03 -20.33
N VAL A 2 14.48 -12.71 -19.87
CA VAL A 2 14.26 -11.51 -19.03
C VAL A 2 14.68 -11.87 -17.62
N THR A 3 15.73 -11.25 -17.11
CA THR A 3 16.22 -11.50 -15.75
C THR A 3 15.26 -10.89 -14.74
N VAL A 4 14.57 -11.72 -13.96
CA VAL A 4 13.64 -11.24 -12.94
C VAL A 4 14.44 -10.75 -11.73
N LYS A 5 14.35 -9.44 -11.44
CA LYS A 5 14.97 -8.86 -10.25
C LYS A 5 14.27 -9.37 -8.99
N LYS A 6 15.01 -10.04 -8.12
CA LYS A 6 14.54 -10.49 -6.82
C LYS A 6 14.64 -9.39 -5.78
N VAL A 7 13.73 -9.39 -4.82
CA VAL A 7 13.64 -8.43 -3.70
C VAL A 7 13.51 -9.20 -2.37
N ALA A 8 13.18 -8.51 -1.26
CA ALA A 8 12.93 -9.12 0.04
C ALA A 8 12.15 -10.45 -0.06
N PHE A 9 12.59 -11.43 0.72
CA PHE A 9 12.08 -12.82 0.73
C PHE A 9 12.28 -13.60 -0.59
N GLY A 10 13.16 -13.15 -1.49
CA GLY A 10 13.45 -13.85 -2.76
C GLY A 10 12.29 -13.78 -3.76
N LEU A 11 11.38 -12.85 -3.57
CA LEU A 11 10.18 -12.67 -4.39
C LEU A 11 10.49 -11.90 -5.67
N GLU A 12 9.64 -12.06 -6.68
CA GLU A 12 9.64 -11.12 -7.81
C GLU A 12 9.13 -9.75 -7.33
N GLU A 13 9.68 -8.66 -7.86
CA GLU A 13 9.31 -7.30 -7.46
C GLU A 13 7.80 -7.06 -7.47
N LYS A 14 7.10 -7.42 -8.56
CA LYS A 14 5.63 -7.25 -8.68
C LYS A 14 4.84 -8.05 -7.64
N VAL A 15 5.33 -9.24 -7.28
CA VAL A 15 4.71 -10.10 -6.25
C VAL A 15 4.90 -9.45 -4.88
N ALA A 16 6.11 -8.98 -4.57
CA ALA A 16 6.38 -8.27 -3.33
C ALA A 16 5.53 -6.99 -3.21
N CYS A 17 5.43 -6.19 -4.27
CA CYS A 17 4.58 -5.00 -4.32
C CYS A 17 3.10 -5.33 -4.05
N ALA A 18 2.57 -6.42 -4.60
CA ALA A 18 1.18 -6.83 -4.34
C ALA A 18 0.99 -7.30 -2.89
N LEU A 19 1.94 -8.08 -2.36
CA LEU A 19 1.88 -8.62 -1.00
C LEU A 19 1.90 -7.54 0.08
N THR A 20 2.44 -6.34 -0.18
CA THR A 20 2.42 -5.25 0.81
C THR A 20 0.99 -4.86 1.23
N TYR A 21 -0.02 -5.14 0.42
CA TYR A 21 -1.41 -4.80 0.70
C TYR A 21 -2.24 -5.95 1.28
N VAL A 22 -1.81 -7.21 1.15
CA VAL A 22 -2.68 -8.39 1.36
C VAL A 22 -3.21 -8.51 2.79
N LEU A 23 -2.36 -8.26 3.80
CA LEU A 23 -2.79 -8.22 5.21
C LEU A 23 -2.85 -6.77 5.71
N GLY A 24 -3.17 -5.86 4.79
CA GLY A 24 -3.24 -4.43 5.01
C GLY A 24 -1.96 -3.82 5.56
N TRP A 25 -2.09 -3.04 6.64
CA TRP A 25 -0.95 -2.34 7.24
C TRP A 25 0.12 -3.30 7.79
N VAL A 26 -0.23 -4.53 8.15
CA VAL A 26 0.70 -5.52 8.71
C VAL A 26 1.76 -5.91 7.67
N THR A 27 1.33 -6.34 6.49
CA THR A 27 2.26 -6.65 5.39
C THR A 27 2.96 -5.40 4.89
N GLY A 28 2.29 -4.24 4.88
CA GLY A 28 2.93 -2.97 4.56
C GLY A 28 4.12 -2.68 5.47
N LEU A 29 3.95 -2.87 6.79
CA LEU A 29 5.02 -2.70 7.77
C LEU A 29 6.16 -3.70 7.57
N VAL A 30 5.83 -4.99 7.43
CA VAL A 30 6.82 -6.06 7.26
C VAL A 30 7.72 -5.78 6.04
N PHE A 31 7.12 -5.46 4.89
CA PHE A 31 7.89 -5.16 3.68
C PHE A 31 8.68 -3.85 3.80
N LEU A 32 8.15 -2.82 4.48
CA LEU A 32 8.90 -1.57 4.69
C LEU A 32 10.15 -1.77 5.58
N LEU A 33 10.06 -2.70 6.55
CA LEU A 33 11.16 -3.06 7.43
C LEU A 33 12.17 -3.98 6.74
N MET A 34 11.71 -4.95 5.95
CA MET A 34 12.60 -5.94 5.32
C MET A 34 13.27 -5.43 4.04
N GLU A 35 12.55 -4.64 3.24
CA GLU A 35 13.06 -4.12 1.96
C GLU A 35 13.69 -2.73 2.14
N LYS A 36 14.98 -2.62 1.86
CA LYS A 36 15.76 -1.37 2.05
C LYS A 36 16.17 -0.70 0.74
N GLU A 37 16.30 -1.46 -0.33
CA GLU A 37 16.88 -0.97 -1.58
C GLU A 37 15.82 -0.71 -2.64
N ASN A 38 14.85 -1.61 -2.77
CA ASN A 38 13.84 -1.49 -3.82
C ASN A 38 12.81 -0.40 -3.49
N GLN A 39 12.98 0.77 -4.11
CA GLN A 39 12.11 1.93 -3.87
C GLN A 39 10.65 1.68 -4.24
N LYS A 40 10.38 0.83 -5.24
CA LYS A 40 9.01 0.51 -5.67
C LYS A 40 8.27 -0.33 -4.65
N VAL A 41 8.91 -1.40 -4.15
CA VAL A 41 8.35 -2.22 -3.05
C VAL A 41 8.15 -1.36 -1.80
N ARG A 42 9.13 -0.50 -1.47
CA ARG A 42 9.02 0.43 -0.34
C ARG A 42 7.88 1.43 -0.51
N PHE A 43 7.65 1.93 -1.72
CA PHE A 43 6.51 2.79 -2.05
C PHE A 43 5.18 2.08 -1.79
N HIS A 44 4.98 0.88 -2.32
CA HIS A 44 3.74 0.12 -2.09
C HIS A 44 3.55 -0.26 -0.62
N ALA A 45 4.64 -0.56 0.10
CA ALA A 45 4.64 -0.82 1.53
C ALA A 45 4.19 0.41 2.35
N MET A 46 4.78 1.58 2.08
CA MET A 46 4.39 2.83 2.74
C MET A 46 2.98 3.28 2.34
N GLN A 47 2.58 3.13 1.06
CA GLN A 47 1.23 3.46 0.62
C GLN A 47 0.19 2.58 1.32
N SER A 48 0.46 1.28 1.53
CA SER A 48 -0.39 0.39 2.31
C SER A 48 -0.55 0.92 3.74
N LEU A 49 0.55 1.20 4.44
CA LEU A 49 0.53 1.79 5.79
C LEU A 49 -0.32 3.07 5.85
N MET A 50 -0.09 4.02 4.94
CA MET A 50 -0.81 5.30 4.92
C MET A 50 -2.31 5.13 4.61
N PHE A 51 -2.65 4.23 3.69
CA PHE A 51 -4.04 3.95 3.32
C PHE A 51 -4.81 3.36 4.52
N PHE A 52 -4.28 2.32 5.16
CA PHE A 52 -4.95 1.68 6.28
C PHE A 52 -4.97 2.56 7.55
N ALA A 53 -3.93 3.37 7.78
CA ALA A 53 -3.95 4.38 8.84
C ALA A 53 -5.06 5.42 8.62
N ALA A 54 -5.23 5.93 7.39
CA ALA A 54 -6.31 6.85 7.05
C ALA A 54 -7.70 6.20 7.27
N MET A 55 -7.87 4.95 6.85
CA MET A 55 -9.12 4.21 7.06
C MET A 55 -9.44 4.01 8.54
N THR A 56 -8.41 3.72 9.34
CA THR A 56 -8.53 3.56 10.80
C THR A 56 -9.00 4.88 11.42
N ILE A 57 -8.37 6.00 11.08
CA ILE A 57 -8.75 7.32 11.60
C ILE A 57 -10.19 7.69 11.22
N ILE A 58 -10.58 7.48 9.95
CA ILE A 58 -11.94 7.77 9.47
C ILE A 58 -13.00 6.95 10.22
N SER A 59 -12.68 5.70 10.59
CA SER A 59 -13.61 4.82 11.33
C SER A 59 -13.99 5.34 12.72
N PHE A 60 -13.16 6.18 13.34
CA PHE A 60 -13.41 6.76 14.65
C PHE A 60 -14.25 8.05 14.62
N VAL A 61 -14.60 8.57 13.43
CA VAL A 61 -15.38 9.82 13.30
C VAL A 61 -16.89 9.50 13.35
N PRO A 62 -17.64 9.87 14.42
CA PRO A 62 -19.01 9.38 14.68
C PRO A 62 -20.07 9.75 13.62
N VAL A 63 -19.80 10.73 12.75
CA VAL A 63 -20.74 11.20 11.70
C VAL A 63 -20.40 10.60 10.33
N ILE A 64 -19.11 10.54 9.97
CA ILE A 64 -18.65 9.90 8.72
C ILE A 64 -18.75 8.38 8.84
N GLY A 65 -18.41 7.84 10.02
CA GLY A 65 -18.35 6.41 10.31
C GLY A 65 -19.69 5.72 10.44
N TRP A 66 -20.82 6.43 10.56
CA TRP A 66 -22.14 5.80 10.71
C TRP A 66 -23.08 6.04 9.53
N LEU A 67 -23.06 7.23 8.91
CA LEU A 67 -23.97 7.57 7.80
C LEU A 67 -23.36 7.30 6.41
N LEU A 68 -22.04 7.54 6.24
CA LEU A 68 -21.31 7.32 4.98
C LEU A 68 -20.51 6.01 4.98
N SER A 69 -20.50 5.29 6.09
CA SER A 69 -19.66 4.11 6.31
C SER A 69 -19.82 3.01 5.25
N PRO A 70 -21.05 2.63 4.81
CA PRO A 70 -21.19 1.59 3.80
C PRO A 70 -20.54 1.98 2.47
N LEU A 71 -20.74 3.22 2.03
CA LEU A 71 -20.18 3.72 0.78
C LEU A 71 -18.65 3.86 0.86
N VAL A 72 -18.15 4.44 1.96
CA VAL A 72 -16.71 4.57 2.20
C VAL A 72 -16.06 3.18 2.27
N MET A 73 -16.68 2.21 2.92
CA MET A 73 -16.19 0.84 3.00
C MET A 73 -16.10 0.20 1.61
N ILE A 74 -17.14 0.32 0.79
CA ILE A 74 -17.15 -0.24 -0.58
C ILE A 74 -16.08 0.43 -1.44
N ILE A 75 -15.99 1.76 -1.44
CA ILE A 75 -14.99 2.50 -2.22
C ILE A 75 -13.58 2.10 -1.77
N SER A 76 -13.32 2.07 -0.47
CA SER A 76 -12.02 1.69 0.08
C SER A 76 -11.67 0.25 -0.23
N PHE A 77 -12.64 -0.67 -0.20
CA PHE A 77 -12.45 -2.05 -0.59
C PHE A 77 -12.07 -2.17 -2.07
N ILE A 78 -12.75 -1.44 -2.96
CA ILE A 78 -12.42 -1.38 -4.39
C ILE A 78 -11.01 -0.80 -4.60
N VAL A 79 -10.67 0.30 -3.94
CA VAL A 79 -9.35 0.93 -4.01
C VAL A 79 -8.25 0.00 -3.53
N TRP A 80 -8.50 -0.77 -2.47
CA TRP A 80 -7.58 -1.78 -1.95
C TRP A 80 -7.33 -2.90 -2.96
N LEU A 81 -8.39 -3.47 -3.55
CA LEU A 81 -8.28 -4.50 -4.59
C LEU A 81 -7.56 -3.96 -5.84
N MET A 82 -7.88 -2.75 -6.27
CA MET A 82 -7.18 -2.10 -7.40
C MET A 82 -5.68 -1.91 -7.11
N SER A 83 -5.33 -1.59 -5.86
CA SER A 83 -3.93 -1.43 -5.46
C SER A 83 -3.17 -2.76 -5.55
N ILE A 84 -3.78 -3.87 -5.09
CA ILE A 84 -3.21 -5.23 -5.24
C ILE A 84 -3.05 -5.57 -6.72
N TYR A 85 -4.12 -5.43 -7.51
CA TYR A 85 -4.15 -5.81 -8.92
C TYR A 85 -3.11 -5.04 -9.75
N LYS A 86 -3.08 -3.71 -9.61
CA LYS A 86 -2.13 -2.86 -10.32
C LYS A 86 -0.68 -3.10 -9.88
N ALA A 87 -0.44 -3.30 -8.59
CA ALA A 87 0.90 -3.64 -8.09
C ALA A 87 1.38 -4.99 -8.66
N TYR A 88 0.51 -5.99 -8.74
CA TYR A 88 0.83 -7.30 -9.34
C TYR A 88 1.11 -7.21 -10.84
N ASN A 89 0.46 -6.29 -11.55
CA ASN A 89 0.77 -5.98 -12.95
C ASN A 89 2.03 -5.11 -13.13
N GLY A 90 2.71 -4.77 -12.03
CA GLY A 90 3.94 -3.98 -12.06
C GLY A 90 3.72 -2.48 -12.19
N GLU A 91 2.49 -1.99 -12.02
CA GLU A 91 2.20 -0.55 -12.04
C GLU A 91 2.46 0.08 -10.65
N GLU A 92 3.13 1.23 -10.64
CA GLU A 92 3.23 2.07 -9.45
C GLU A 92 1.95 2.92 -9.29
N PHE A 93 0.85 2.27 -8.91
CA PHE A 93 -0.44 2.95 -8.75
C PHE A 93 -0.45 3.88 -7.54
N GLU A 94 -0.30 5.18 -7.79
CA GLU A 94 -0.29 6.21 -6.75
C GLU A 94 -1.71 6.64 -6.36
N LEU A 95 -2.07 6.39 -5.10
CA LEU A 95 -3.32 6.90 -4.54
C LEU A 95 -3.21 8.43 -4.28
N PRO A 96 -4.24 9.22 -4.61
CA PRO A 96 -4.17 10.69 -4.54
C PRO A 96 -3.74 11.26 -3.18
N VAL A 97 -4.12 10.58 -2.09
CA VAL A 97 -3.76 10.99 -0.72
C VAL A 97 -2.68 10.06 -0.16
N ALA A 98 -2.97 8.76 -0.02
CA ALA A 98 -2.05 7.81 0.60
C ALA A 98 -0.72 7.66 -0.16
N GLY A 99 -0.74 7.71 -1.50
CA GLY A 99 0.45 7.61 -2.34
C GLY A 99 1.34 8.86 -2.25
N LYS A 100 0.74 10.06 -2.31
CA LYS A 100 1.48 11.32 -2.09
C LYS A 100 2.13 11.37 -0.70
N LEU A 101 1.40 10.96 0.34
CA LEU A 101 1.93 10.87 1.69
C LEU A 101 3.04 9.82 1.79
N ALA A 102 2.90 8.68 1.11
CA ALA A 102 3.92 7.65 1.08
C ALA A 102 5.22 8.15 0.45
N LYS A 103 5.17 8.81 -0.71
CA LYS A 103 6.34 9.42 -1.36
C LYS A 103 7.00 10.46 -0.45
N LYS A 104 6.20 11.33 0.17
CA LYS A 104 6.68 12.34 1.12
C LYS A 104 7.37 11.72 2.33
N GLN A 105 6.82 10.63 2.88
CA GLN A 105 7.39 9.97 4.05
C GLN A 105 8.67 9.21 3.72
N LEU A 106 8.71 8.51 2.59
CA LEU A 106 9.92 7.82 2.13
C LEU A 106 11.06 8.80 1.86
N ALA A 107 10.77 9.99 1.32
CA ALA A 107 11.77 11.03 1.11
C ALA A 107 12.43 11.54 2.41
N LYS A 108 11.76 11.38 3.56
CA LYS A 108 12.29 11.71 4.89
C LYS A 108 13.07 10.56 5.54
N MET A 109 12.82 9.32 5.12
CA MET A 109 13.43 8.11 5.68
C MET A 109 14.76 7.76 4.98
N LYS A 110 15.51 8.78 4.53
CA LYS A 110 16.83 8.58 3.94
C LYS A 110 17.84 8.16 5.00
#